data_AF-A0A7H8PQZ9-F1
#
_entry.id   AF-A0A7H8PQZ9-F1
#
_cell.length_a   1.000
_cell.length_b   1.000
_cell.length_c   1.000
_cell.angle_alpha   90.00
_cell.angle_beta   90.00
_cell.angle_gamma   90.00
#
_symmetry.space_group_name_H-M   'P 1'
#
loop_
_entity.id
_entity.type
_entity.pdbx_description
1 polymer ?
#
loop_
_entity_poly.entity_id
_entity_poly.type
_entity_poly.pdbx_seq_one_letter_code
_entity_poly.pdbx_strand_id
1 'polypeptide(L)'
;MKLIRKIRQEIIENGSLKNYIVFAIGEIPLVMLGILLALQVNNWNQHRIESKKEEKILIDLQKEFTLNKERIREKQLLRTSIAPKLKKYIEQIITGKAGYSSFEEFHSNQFMFGMTNPSKGVINTLISSGEIALISNDSLKYFIADWKNQTENLYENEQILWNSGLEYIQSYSNKIPIPTHQWHDWNDKKLAVAFGHLISDIAYKNHLIGFEGVNTIVVEECNAVIKLLERILSLLENEIKKNR
;
A
#
# COMPACT_ATOMS: atom_id res chain seq x y z
N MET A 1 -52.52 -28.40 -12.68
CA MET A 1 -53.61 -27.45 -13.04
C MET A 1 -55.00 -28.08 -13.21
N LYS A 2 -55.18 -29.32 -13.71
CA LYS A 2 -56.52 -29.95 -13.81
C LYS A 2 -57.23 -30.17 -12.46
N LEU A 3 -56.48 -30.41 -11.39
CA LEU A 3 -57.00 -30.60 -10.03
C LEU A 3 -57.61 -29.31 -9.46
N ILE A 4 -56.87 -28.20 -9.57
CA ILE A 4 -57.31 -26.86 -9.12
C ILE A 4 -58.55 -26.41 -9.92
N ARG A 5 -58.60 -26.73 -11.22
CA ARG A 5 -59.76 -26.43 -12.06
C ARG A 5 -61.01 -27.21 -11.66
N LYS A 6 -60.89 -28.50 -11.35
CA LYS A 6 -62.01 -29.33 -10.86
C LYS A 6 -62.56 -28.83 -9.52
N ILE A 7 -61.66 -28.51 -8.58
CA ILE A 7 -62.03 -27.98 -7.27
C ILE A 7 -62.77 -26.64 -7.40
N ARG A 8 -62.34 -25.75 -8.31
CA ARG A 8 -63.06 -24.50 -8.60
C ARG A 8 -64.46 -24.74 -9.18
N GLN A 9 -64.62 -25.72 -10.06
CA GLN A 9 -65.92 -26.07 -10.64
C GLN A 9 -66.89 -26.62 -9.58
N GLU A 10 -66.43 -27.54 -8.71
CA GLU A 10 -67.26 -28.11 -7.62
C GLU A 10 -67.67 -27.07 -6.55
N ILE A 11 -66.83 -26.06 -6.29
CA ILE A 11 -67.14 -24.99 -5.33
C ILE A 11 -68.18 -24.01 -5.89
N ILE A 12 -68.14 -23.74 -7.20
CA ILE A 12 -69.10 -22.87 -7.89
C ILE A 12 -70.46 -23.57 -8.04
N GLU A 13 -70.47 -24.87 -8.34
CA GLU A 13 -71.71 -25.67 -8.44
C GLU A 13 -72.44 -25.83 -7.08
N ASN A 14 -71.71 -25.80 -5.95
CA ASN A 14 -72.30 -25.91 -4.61
C ASN A 14 -72.81 -24.57 -4.03
N GLY A 15 -72.76 -23.46 -4.77
CA GLY A 15 -73.48 -22.20 -4.46
C GLY A 15 -73.09 -21.46 -3.17
N SER A 16 -72.11 -21.92 -2.40
CA SER A 16 -71.77 -21.31 -1.11
C SER A 16 -70.63 -20.29 -1.27
N LEU A 17 -70.98 -19.00 -1.23
CA LEU A 17 -70.04 -17.88 -1.24
C LEU A 17 -68.94 -18.04 -0.18
N LYS A 18 -69.29 -18.67 0.94
CA LYS A 18 -68.40 -18.98 2.07
C LYS A 18 -67.23 -19.90 1.68
N ASN A 19 -67.48 -20.95 0.88
CA ASN A 19 -66.43 -21.89 0.46
C ASN A 19 -65.46 -21.25 -0.55
N TYR A 20 -65.97 -20.37 -1.41
CA TYR A 20 -65.14 -19.59 -2.34
C TYR A 20 -64.25 -18.59 -1.60
N ILE A 21 -64.78 -17.90 -0.59
CA ILE A 21 -64.02 -16.95 0.25
C ILE A 21 -62.90 -17.67 1.02
N VAL A 22 -63.17 -18.83 1.62
CA VAL A 22 -62.15 -19.63 2.34
C VAL A 22 -61.03 -20.09 1.39
N PHE A 23 -61.39 -20.52 0.17
CA PHE A 23 -60.42 -20.95 -0.83
C PHE A 23 -59.55 -19.79 -1.35
N ALA A 24 -60.17 -18.65 -1.69
CA ALA A 24 -59.46 -17.46 -2.14
C ALA A 24 -58.53 -16.87 -1.06
N ILE A 25 -58.95 -16.93 0.22
CA ILE A 25 -58.11 -16.54 1.36
C ILE A 25 -56.93 -17.51 1.53
N GLY A 26 -57.08 -18.80 1.22
CA GLY A 26 -55.99 -19.77 1.25
C GLY A 26 -55.00 -19.64 0.07
N GLU A 27 -55.45 -19.16 -1.09
CA GLU A 27 -54.62 -18.98 -2.29
C GLU A 27 -53.61 -17.82 -2.12
N ILE A 28 -53.97 -16.75 -1.41
CA ILE A 28 -53.10 -15.59 -1.17
C ILE A 28 -51.81 -15.97 -0.42
N PRO A 29 -51.85 -16.64 0.76
CA PRO A 29 -50.66 -17.14 1.46
C PRO A 29 -49.82 -18.10 0.62
N LEU A 30 -50.45 -18.95 -0.20
CA LEU A 30 -49.75 -19.92 -1.05
C LEU A 30 -48.96 -19.22 -2.17
N VAL A 31 -49.57 -18.21 -2.81
CA VAL A 31 -48.90 -17.36 -3.82
C VAL A 31 -47.77 -16.57 -3.17
N MET A 32 -48.01 -15.99 -2.00
CA MET A 32 -46.97 -15.27 -1.24
C MET A 32 -45.78 -16.16 -0.89
N LEU A 33 -46.02 -17.39 -0.42
CA LEU A 33 -44.96 -18.37 -0.17
C LEU A 33 -44.16 -18.68 -1.44
N GLY A 34 -44.82 -18.82 -2.60
CA GLY A 34 -44.16 -19.00 -3.88
C GLY A 34 -43.24 -17.84 -4.26
N ILE A 35 -43.70 -16.59 -4.09
CA ILE A 35 -42.91 -15.39 -4.34
C ILE A 35 -41.72 -15.29 -3.37
N LEU A 36 -41.95 -15.55 -2.08
CA LEU A 36 -40.89 -15.53 -1.07
C LEU A 36 -39.81 -16.58 -1.35
N LEU A 37 -40.19 -17.80 -1.73
CA LEU A 37 -39.23 -18.84 -2.11
C LEU A 37 -38.45 -18.45 -3.37
N ALA A 38 -39.11 -17.87 -4.38
CA ALA A 38 -38.44 -17.38 -5.59
C ALA A 38 -37.44 -16.26 -5.27
N LEU A 39 -37.82 -15.30 -4.41
CA LEU A 39 -36.95 -14.25 -3.92
C LEU A 39 -35.77 -14.80 -3.11
N GLN A 40 -36.00 -15.80 -2.25
CA GLN A 40 -34.93 -16.45 -1.48
C GLN A 40 -33.92 -17.16 -2.38
N VAL A 41 -34.38 -17.91 -3.38
CA VAL A 41 -33.48 -18.58 -4.35
C VAL A 41 -32.69 -17.55 -5.15
N ASN A 42 -33.32 -16.46 -5.57
CA ASN A 42 -32.65 -15.38 -6.28
C ASN A 42 -31.58 -14.70 -5.41
N ASN A 43 -31.93 -14.33 -4.16
CA ASN A 43 -31.00 -13.72 -3.21
C ASN A 43 -29.84 -14.66 -2.88
N TRP A 44 -30.09 -15.95 -2.70
CA TRP A 44 -29.04 -16.94 -2.46
C TRP A 44 -28.08 -17.07 -3.65
N ASN A 45 -28.60 -17.12 -4.88
CA ASN A 45 -27.75 -17.15 -6.08
C ASN A 45 -26.94 -15.85 -6.22
N GLN A 46 -27.53 -14.69 -5.92
CA GLN A 46 -26.84 -13.40 -5.94
C GLN A 46 -25.71 -13.34 -4.92
N HIS A 47 -25.98 -13.72 -3.66
CA HIS A 47 -24.95 -13.81 -2.62
C HIS A 47 -23.82 -14.76 -3.02
N ARG A 48 -24.13 -15.92 -3.62
CA ARG A 48 -23.09 -16.85 -4.12
C ARG A 48 -22.21 -16.22 -5.20
N ILE A 49 -22.78 -15.40 -6.09
CA ILE A 49 -22.02 -14.69 -7.13
C ILE A 49 -21.14 -13.60 -6.50
N GLU A 50 -21.68 -12.84 -5.56
CA GLU A 50 -20.96 -11.80 -4.84
C GLU A 50 -19.79 -12.36 -4.01
N SER A 51 -20.00 -13.46 -3.28
CA SER A 51 -18.93 -14.12 -2.52
C SER A 51 -17.79 -14.62 -3.41
N LYS A 52 -18.10 -15.14 -4.61
CA LYS A 52 -17.06 -15.54 -5.58
C LYS A 52 -16.27 -14.35 -6.12
N LYS A 53 -16.94 -13.20 -6.31
CA LYS A 53 -16.26 -11.97 -6.71
C LYS A 53 -15.38 -11.46 -5.58
N GLU A 54 -15.88 -11.44 -4.35
CA GLU A 54 -15.11 -11.08 -3.16
C GLU A 54 -13.87 -11.95 -3.02
N GLU A 55 -13.99 -13.28 -3.13
CA GLU A 55 -12.84 -14.19 -3.08
C GLU A 55 -11.75 -13.82 -4.11
N LYS A 56 -12.14 -13.54 -5.35
CA LYS A 56 -11.22 -13.09 -6.39
C LYS A 56 -10.54 -11.77 -6.02
N ILE A 57 -11.32 -10.80 -5.52
CA ILE A 57 -10.82 -9.50 -5.08
C ILE A 57 -9.77 -9.68 -3.97
N LEU A 58 -10.06 -10.51 -2.96
CA LEU A 58 -9.14 -10.76 -1.85
C LEU A 58 -7.82 -11.38 -2.33
N ILE A 59 -7.88 -12.34 -3.27
CA ILE A 59 -6.68 -12.97 -3.86
C ILE A 59 -5.85 -11.96 -4.66
N ASP A 60 -6.49 -11.13 -5.48
CA ASP A 60 -5.79 -10.14 -6.30
C ASP A 60 -5.16 -9.04 -5.43
N LEU A 61 -5.85 -8.60 -4.38
CA LEU A 61 -5.28 -7.70 -3.36
C LEU A 61 -4.10 -8.34 -2.63
N GLN A 62 -4.19 -9.62 -2.24
CA GLN A 62 -3.08 -10.30 -1.56
C GLN A 62 -1.82 -10.32 -2.43
N LYS A 63 -1.95 -10.56 -3.74
CA LYS A 63 -0.83 -10.50 -4.68
C LYS A 63 -0.25 -9.09 -4.79
N GLU A 64 -1.10 -8.08 -4.98
CA GLU A 64 -0.65 -6.68 -5.12
C GLU A 64 0.06 -6.18 -3.85
N PHE A 65 -0.52 -6.43 -2.67
CA PHE A 65 0.08 -6.01 -1.41
C PHE A 65 1.36 -6.77 -1.07
N THR A 66 1.47 -8.05 -1.45
CA THR A 66 2.71 -8.81 -1.29
C THR A 66 3.82 -8.20 -2.15
N LEU A 67 3.54 -7.93 -3.43
CA LEU A 67 4.48 -7.27 -4.34
C LEU A 67 4.91 -5.90 -3.82
N ASN A 68 3.96 -5.10 -3.33
CA ASN A 68 4.24 -3.76 -2.81
C ASN A 68 5.12 -3.81 -1.56
N LYS A 69 4.88 -4.77 -0.67
CA LYS A 69 5.72 -4.98 0.52
C LYS A 69 7.17 -5.24 0.15
N GLU A 70 7.41 -6.12 -0.83
CA GLU A 70 8.79 -6.42 -1.26
C GLU A 70 9.46 -5.22 -1.93
N ARG A 71 8.75 -4.48 -2.80
CA ARG A 71 9.27 -3.24 -3.41
C ARG A 71 9.68 -2.20 -2.37
N ILE A 72 8.86 -1.99 -1.34
CA ILE A 72 9.17 -1.05 -0.25
C ILE A 72 10.37 -1.55 0.57
N ARG A 73 10.41 -2.85 0.89
CA ARG A 73 11.52 -3.46 1.63
C ARG A 73 12.85 -3.30 0.90
N GLU A 74 12.89 -3.52 -0.41
CA GLU A 74 14.11 -3.33 -1.21
C GLU A 74 14.67 -1.91 -1.09
N LYS A 75 13.80 -0.88 -1.19
CA LYS A 75 14.23 0.52 -1.01
C LYS A 75 14.65 0.83 0.42
N GLN A 76 13.91 0.29 1.38
CA GLN A 76 14.19 0.46 2.80
C GLN A 76 15.54 -0.15 3.20
N LEU A 77 15.92 -1.31 2.65
CA LEU A 77 17.21 -1.94 2.90
C LEU A 77 18.37 -1.02 2.50
N LEU A 78 18.25 -0.33 1.36
CA LEU A 78 19.27 0.64 0.94
C LEU A 78 19.35 1.83 1.92
N ARG A 79 18.21 2.45 2.27
CA ARG A 79 18.17 3.62 3.17
C ARG A 79 18.68 3.31 4.58
N THR A 80 18.33 2.14 5.10
CA THR A 80 18.80 1.68 6.41
C THR A 80 20.28 1.30 6.40
N SER A 81 20.81 0.81 5.27
CA SER A 81 22.24 0.49 5.14
C SER A 81 23.15 1.73 5.13
N ILE A 82 22.64 2.89 4.66
CA ILE A 82 23.41 4.13 4.59
C ILE A 82 23.37 4.93 5.89
N ALA A 83 22.27 4.85 6.64
CA ALA A 83 22.05 5.60 7.87
C ALA A 83 23.24 5.52 8.88
N PRO A 84 23.77 4.33 9.23
CA PRO A 84 24.89 4.26 10.17
C PRO A 84 26.19 4.85 9.60
N LYS A 85 26.41 4.72 8.28
CA LYS A 85 27.60 5.29 7.61
C LYS A 85 27.55 6.82 7.60
N LEU A 86 26.38 7.37 7.29
CA LEU A 86 26.11 8.81 7.29
C LEU A 86 26.29 9.39 8.71
N LYS A 87 25.72 8.74 9.73
CA LYS A 87 25.89 9.14 11.13
C LYS A 87 27.35 9.12 11.57
N LYS A 88 28.09 8.05 11.25
CA LYS A 88 29.54 7.95 11.51
C LYS A 88 30.31 9.10 10.85
N TYR A 89 29.99 9.40 9.59
CA TYR A 89 30.65 10.47 8.84
C TYR A 89 30.39 11.86 9.48
N ILE A 90 29.14 12.14 9.84
CA ILE A 90 28.75 13.37 10.56
C ILE A 90 29.48 13.47 11.90
N GLU A 91 29.54 12.39 12.68
CA GLU A 91 30.22 12.37 13.98
C GLU A 91 31.72 12.67 13.86
N GLN A 92 32.38 12.12 12.84
CA GLN A 92 33.78 12.43 12.56
C GLN A 92 33.99 13.91 12.23
N ILE A 93 33.06 14.54 11.49
CA ILE A 93 33.12 15.98 11.20
C ILE A 93 32.95 16.80 12.48
N ILE A 94 31.92 16.50 13.28
CA ILE A 94 31.58 17.24 14.50
C ILE A 94 32.73 17.17 15.52
N THR A 95 33.37 16.00 15.64
CA THR A 95 34.46 15.77 16.60
C THR A 95 35.82 16.26 16.10
N GLY A 96 35.90 16.84 14.89
CA GLY A 96 37.15 17.28 14.28
C GLY A 96 38.11 16.14 13.90
N LYS A 97 37.60 14.90 13.83
CA LYS A 97 38.37 13.69 13.50
C LYS A 97 38.31 13.31 12.03
N ALA A 98 37.44 13.97 11.25
CA ALA A 98 37.29 13.67 9.84
C ALA A 98 38.52 14.08 9.03
N GLY A 99 38.96 13.18 8.15
CA GLY A 99 39.94 13.45 7.09
C GLY A 99 39.34 13.16 5.72
N TYR A 100 40.14 13.35 4.65
CA TYR A 100 39.69 12.99 3.30
C TYR A 100 39.29 11.51 3.21
N SER A 101 39.97 10.61 3.93
CA SER A 101 39.58 9.19 4.00
C SER A 101 38.17 8.97 4.55
N SER A 102 37.67 9.83 5.44
CA SER A 102 36.27 9.80 5.90
C SER A 102 35.31 10.14 4.77
N PHE A 103 35.66 11.16 3.97
CA PHE A 103 34.89 11.55 2.79
C PHE A 103 34.90 10.43 1.73
N GLU A 104 36.06 9.84 1.47
CA GLU A 104 36.23 8.71 0.56
C GLU A 104 35.41 7.49 1.01
N GLU A 105 35.53 7.08 2.28
CA GLU A 105 34.81 5.92 2.84
C GLU A 105 33.29 6.07 2.63
N PHE A 106 32.75 7.27 2.89
CA PHE A 106 31.34 7.52 2.70
C PHE A 106 30.99 7.58 1.21
N HIS A 107 31.67 8.40 0.40
CA HIS A 107 31.25 8.73 -0.96
C HIS A 107 31.72 7.76 -2.05
N SER A 108 32.50 6.73 -1.73
CA SER A 108 32.96 5.75 -2.73
C SER A 108 31.85 4.85 -3.27
N ASN A 109 30.73 4.72 -2.54
CA ASN A 109 29.57 3.99 -3.01
C ASN A 109 28.51 4.97 -3.48
N GLN A 110 27.95 4.75 -4.68
CA GLN A 110 26.78 5.49 -5.11
C GLN A 110 25.60 5.13 -4.20
N PHE A 111 25.03 6.12 -3.53
CA PHE A 111 23.79 5.96 -2.78
C PHE A 111 22.66 6.58 -3.60
N MET A 112 21.89 5.72 -4.28
CA MET A 112 20.66 6.13 -4.94
C MET A 112 19.50 5.98 -3.97
N PHE A 113 18.88 7.09 -3.58
CA PHE A 113 17.83 7.15 -2.55
C PHE A 113 16.47 6.63 -3.04
N GLY A 114 16.31 6.49 -4.37
CA GLY A 114 15.30 5.77 -5.15
C GLY A 114 13.85 5.85 -4.65
N MET A 115 12.92 6.32 -5.48
CA MET A 115 11.49 6.34 -5.11
C MET A 115 10.89 4.93 -5.06
N THR A 116 9.99 4.72 -4.09
CA THR A 116 9.10 3.58 -4.04
C THR A 116 7.93 3.84 -4.95
N ASN A 117 7.79 3.04 -6.01
CA ASN A 117 6.65 3.10 -6.93
C ASN A 117 5.76 1.86 -6.71
N PRO A 118 4.93 1.83 -5.64
CA PRO A 118 4.05 0.70 -5.38
C PRO A 118 2.99 0.58 -6.48
N SER A 119 2.59 -0.66 -6.77
CA SER A 119 1.42 -0.95 -7.61
C SER A 119 0.15 -0.44 -6.94
N LYS A 120 -0.71 0.20 -7.72
CA LYS A 120 -2.04 0.66 -7.31
C LYS A 120 -3.14 0.12 -8.25
N GLY A 121 -2.80 -0.85 -9.11
CA GLY A 121 -3.66 -1.29 -10.21
C GLY A 121 -4.95 -1.95 -9.72
N VAL A 122 -4.84 -2.89 -8.78
CA VAL A 122 -6.01 -3.59 -8.22
C VAL A 122 -6.85 -2.60 -7.41
N ILE A 123 -6.23 -1.87 -6.49
CA ILE A 123 -6.95 -0.90 -5.64
C ILE A 123 -7.66 0.18 -6.46
N ASN A 124 -7.00 0.78 -7.45
CA ASN A 124 -7.60 1.80 -8.30
C ASN A 124 -8.80 1.22 -9.07
N THR A 125 -8.69 -0.01 -9.57
CA THR A 125 -9.79 -0.69 -10.25
C THR A 125 -10.98 -0.84 -9.30
N LEU A 126 -10.78 -1.39 -8.10
CA LEU A 126 -11.85 -1.62 -7.11
C LEU A 126 -12.55 -0.32 -6.67
N ILE A 127 -11.80 0.77 -6.53
CA ILE A 127 -12.36 2.08 -6.19
C ILE A 127 -13.17 2.62 -7.37
N SER A 128 -12.62 2.58 -8.58
CA SER A 128 -13.28 3.11 -9.78
C SER A 128 -14.53 2.34 -10.18
N SER A 129 -14.57 1.02 -9.93
CA SER A 129 -15.71 0.16 -10.23
C SER A 129 -16.76 0.12 -9.11
N GLY A 130 -16.43 0.65 -7.92
CA GLY A 130 -17.27 0.52 -6.72
C GLY A 130 -17.24 -0.89 -6.10
N GLU A 131 -16.47 -1.82 -6.65
CA GLU A 131 -16.38 -3.21 -6.18
C GLU A 131 -15.71 -3.34 -4.81
N ILE A 132 -15.05 -2.29 -4.30
CA ILE A 132 -14.59 -2.24 -2.91
C ILE A 132 -15.73 -2.46 -1.89
N ALA A 133 -16.97 -2.14 -2.26
CA ALA A 133 -18.16 -2.38 -1.43
C ALA A 133 -18.49 -3.88 -1.26
N LEU A 134 -17.99 -4.75 -2.14
CA LEU A 134 -18.15 -6.20 -2.04
C LEU A 134 -17.27 -6.82 -0.95
N ILE A 135 -16.27 -6.09 -0.45
CA ILE A 135 -15.45 -6.56 0.67
C ILE A 135 -16.28 -6.46 1.97
N SER A 136 -16.62 -7.62 2.51
CA SER A 136 -17.44 -7.76 3.71
C SER A 136 -16.71 -7.33 4.99
N ASN A 137 -15.39 -7.47 5.03
CA ASN A 137 -14.58 -7.07 6.19
C ASN A 137 -14.35 -5.55 6.22
N ASP A 138 -15.05 -4.87 7.13
CA ASP A 138 -14.94 -3.41 7.32
C ASP A 138 -13.55 -2.95 7.77
N SER A 139 -12.86 -3.75 8.59
CA SER A 139 -11.49 -3.43 9.00
C SER A 139 -10.53 -3.47 7.82
N LEU A 140 -10.67 -4.47 6.94
CA LEU A 140 -9.87 -4.56 5.72
C LEU A 140 -10.12 -3.36 4.80
N LYS A 141 -11.38 -2.97 4.58
CA LYS A 141 -11.71 -1.75 3.81
C LYS A 141 -11.05 -0.51 4.39
N TYR A 142 -11.11 -0.34 5.72
CA TYR A 142 -10.46 0.77 6.40
C TYR A 142 -8.95 0.80 6.16
N PHE A 143 -8.25 -0.33 6.32
CA PHE A 143 -6.80 -0.38 6.10
C PHE A 143 -6.41 -0.22 4.61
N ILE A 144 -7.23 -0.67 3.66
CA ILE A 144 -7.01 -0.42 2.23
C ILE A 144 -7.13 1.09 1.92
N ALA A 145 -8.08 1.79 2.54
CA ALA A 145 -8.21 3.23 2.40
C ALA A 145 -7.01 3.97 3.04
N ASP A 146 -6.60 3.56 4.25
CA ASP A 146 -5.43 4.14 4.92
C ASP A 146 -4.14 3.90 4.12
N TRP A 147 -3.95 2.73 3.52
CA TRP A 147 -2.82 2.43 2.64
C TRP A 147 -2.63 3.46 1.53
N LYS A 148 -3.72 3.95 0.92
CA LYS A 148 -3.64 5.00 -0.10
C LYS A 148 -3.01 6.27 0.47
N ASN A 149 -3.48 6.73 1.63
CA ASN A 149 -2.97 7.93 2.28
C ASN A 149 -1.50 7.75 2.70
N GLN A 150 -1.18 6.61 3.33
CA GLN A 150 0.19 6.36 3.80
C GLN A 150 1.20 6.25 2.64
N THR A 151 0.81 5.67 1.50
CA THR A 151 1.69 5.62 0.32
C THR A 151 1.85 6.95 -0.38
N GLU A 152 0.87 7.85 -0.29
CA GLU A 152 0.98 9.22 -0.80
C GLU A 152 1.95 10.03 0.06
N ASN A 153 1.80 9.99 1.38
CA ASN A 153 2.74 10.62 2.33
C ASN A 153 4.17 10.11 2.13
N LEU A 154 4.36 8.79 2.03
CA LEU A 154 5.67 8.20 1.77
C LEU A 154 6.28 8.72 0.46
N TYR A 155 5.48 8.80 -0.60
CA TYR A 155 5.95 9.30 -1.89
C TYR A 155 6.37 10.79 -1.82
N GLU A 156 5.64 11.62 -1.09
CA GLU A 156 6.01 13.02 -0.85
C GLU A 156 7.34 13.13 -0.11
N ASN A 157 7.52 12.38 0.99
CA ASN A 157 8.78 12.42 1.75
C ASN A 157 9.96 11.81 0.98
N GLU A 158 9.72 10.83 0.11
CA GLU A 158 10.74 10.32 -0.80
C GLU A 158 11.18 11.36 -1.84
N GLN A 159 10.29 12.25 -2.30
CA GLN A 159 10.67 13.38 -3.14
C GLN A 159 11.52 14.40 -2.37
N ILE A 160 11.16 14.68 -1.12
CA ILE A 160 11.96 15.56 -0.25
C ILE A 160 13.34 14.96 -0.03
N LEU A 161 13.43 13.63 0.21
CA LEU A 161 14.70 12.92 0.34
C LEU A 161 15.53 13.00 -0.94
N TRP A 162 14.90 12.80 -2.10
CA TRP A 162 15.55 12.91 -3.39
C TRP A 162 16.16 14.31 -3.58
N ASN A 163 15.38 15.36 -3.34
CA ASN A 163 15.83 16.74 -3.49
C ASN A 163 16.94 17.08 -2.49
N SER A 164 16.79 16.70 -1.22
CA SER A 164 17.81 16.90 -0.18
C SER A 164 19.12 16.19 -0.53
N GLY A 165 19.05 14.98 -1.08
CA GLY A 165 20.22 14.25 -1.58
C GLY A 165 20.90 14.95 -2.75
N LEU A 166 20.14 15.52 -3.70
CA LEU A 166 20.70 16.31 -4.81
C LEU A 166 21.37 17.59 -4.33
N GLU A 167 20.75 18.32 -3.42
CA GLU A 167 21.34 19.53 -2.80
C GLU A 167 22.63 19.19 -2.05
N TYR A 168 22.64 18.07 -1.31
CA TYR A 168 23.84 17.56 -0.66
C TYR A 168 24.95 17.26 -1.68
N ILE A 169 24.64 16.55 -2.77
CA ILE A 169 25.60 16.27 -3.84
C ILE A 169 26.15 17.57 -4.45
N GLN A 170 25.26 18.52 -4.77
CA GLN A 170 25.65 19.81 -5.34
C GLN A 170 26.59 20.59 -4.41
N SER A 171 26.40 20.49 -3.08
CA SER A 171 27.19 21.22 -2.10
C SER A 171 28.69 20.86 -2.08
N TYR A 172 29.08 19.68 -2.58
CA TYR A 172 30.48 19.25 -2.67
C TYR A 172 31.00 19.00 -4.09
N SER A 173 30.13 18.71 -5.06
CA SER A 173 30.52 18.25 -6.41
C SER A 173 31.41 19.21 -7.22
N ASN A 174 31.37 20.51 -6.92
CA ASN A 174 32.22 21.53 -7.55
C ASN A 174 33.47 21.88 -6.74
N LYS A 175 33.67 21.28 -5.57
CA LYS A 175 34.77 21.59 -4.63
C LYS A 175 35.77 20.46 -4.48
N ILE A 176 35.32 19.21 -4.64
CA ILE A 176 36.16 18.03 -4.48
C ILE A 176 35.74 16.95 -5.49
N PRO A 177 36.68 16.20 -6.09
CA PRO A 177 36.33 15.10 -6.97
C PRO A 177 35.55 14.02 -6.23
N ILE A 178 34.59 13.41 -6.92
CA ILE A 178 33.88 12.25 -6.41
C ILE A 178 34.85 11.06 -6.38
N PRO A 179 35.00 10.35 -5.25
CA PRO A 179 36.02 9.32 -5.06
C PRO A 179 35.69 8.00 -5.77
N THR A 180 34.68 7.97 -6.63
CA THR A 180 34.38 6.80 -7.48
C THR A 180 35.41 6.59 -8.58
N HIS A 181 36.21 7.61 -8.88
CA HIS A 181 37.26 7.58 -9.91
C HIS A 181 38.51 8.29 -9.40
N GLN A 182 39.69 7.77 -9.75
CA GLN A 182 40.96 8.44 -9.48
C GLN A 182 41.30 9.41 -10.62
N TRP A 183 41.51 10.68 -10.27
CA TRP A 183 41.89 11.74 -11.21
C TRP A 183 43.39 11.99 -11.11
N HIS A 184 44.12 11.84 -12.23
CA HIS A 184 45.59 11.88 -12.23
C HIS A 184 46.17 13.22 -11.75
N ASP A 185 45.41 14.31 -11.88
CA ASP A 185 45.77 15.66 -11.44
C ASP A 185 45.49 15.92 -9.95
N TRP A 186 44.83 15.00 -9.24
CA TRP A 186 44.49 15.10 -7.82
C TRP A 186 45.31 14.12 -6.98
N ASN A 187 46.23 14.64 -6.17
CA ASN A 187 47.00 13.86 -5.19
C ASN A 187 46.46 14.04 -3.77
N ASP A 188 46.93 13.22 -2.83
CA ASP A 188 46.49 13.21 -1.43
C ASP A 188 46.55 14.59 -0.76
N LYS A 189 47.58 15.39 -1.08
CA LYS A 189 47.73 16.75 -0.55
C LYS A 189 46.62 17.68 -1.04
N LYS A 190 46.29 17.65 -2.34
CA LYS A 190 45.19 18.45 -2.92
C LYS A 190 43.84 18.02 -2.34
N LEU A 191 43.62 16.72 -2.21
CA LEU A 191 42.39 16.15 -1.65
C LEU A 191 42.20 16.55 -0.18
N ALA A 192 43.26 16.47 0.63
CA ALA A 192 43.22 16.91 2.03
C ALA A 192 42.91 18.41 2.18
N VAL A 193 43.52 19.27 1.34
CA VAL A 193 43.24 20.72 1.34
C VAL A 193 41.80 21.01 0.92
N ALA A 194 41.34 20.43 -0.19
CA ALA A 194 39.97 20.62 -0.67
C ALA A 194 38.94 20.13 0.35
N PHE A 195 39.20 18.97 0.97
CA PHE A 195 38.37 18.45 2.05
C PHE A 195 38.30 19.40 3.24
N GLY A 196 39.43 19.99 3.66
CA GLY A 196 39.48 20.99 4.74
C GLY A 196 38.61 22.22 4.46
N HIS A 197 38.63 22.72 3.21
CA HIS A 197 37.73 23.80 2.78
C HIS A 197 36.27 23.37 2.77
N LEU A 198 35.98 22.17 2.28
CA LEU A 198 34.62 21.62 2.21
C LEU A 198 33.98 21.50 3.60
N ILE A 199 34.67 20.91 4.57
CA ILE A 199 34.12 20.76 5.93
C ILE A 199 34.08 22.06 6.72
N SER A 200 34.69 23.14 6.21
CA SER A 200 34.57 24.47 6.80
C SER A 200 33.35 25.22 6.24
N ASP A 201 32.75 24.74 5.15
CA ASP A 201 31.56 25.32 4.52
C ASP A 201 30.28 24.99 5.31
N ILE A 202 29.56 26.04 5.71
CA ILE A 202 28.29 25.93 6.44
C ILE A 202 27.20 25.31 5.56
N ALA A 203 27.14 25.65 4.26
CA ALA A 203 26.15 25.09 3.36
C ALA A 203 26.32 23.57 3.22
N TYR A 204 27.57 23.11 3.06
CA TYR A 204 27.87 21.67 3.02
C TYR A 204 27.38 20.93 4.27
N LYS A 205 27.71 21.46 5.46
CA LYS A 205 27.25 20.89 6.74
C LYS A 205 25.74 20.87 6.86
N ASN A 206 25.07 21.96 6.48
CA ASN A 206 23.61 22.06 6.57
C ASN A 206 22.91 21.08 5.63
N HIS A 207 23.37 20.96 4.37
CA HIS A 207 22.81 19.98 3.44
C HIS A 207 23.08 18.54 3.89
N LEU A 208 24.27 18.26 4.46
CA LEU A 208 24.59 16.94 5.03
C LEU A 208 23.64 16.55 6.17
N ILE A 209 23.43 17.45 7.14
CA ILE A 209 22.51 17.23 8.27
C ILE A 209 21.06 17.15 7.78
N GLY A 210 20.65 18.00 6.84
CA GLY A 210 19.32 17.95 6.24
C GLY A 210 19.05 16.61 5.57
N PHE A 211 20.02 16.12 4.78
CA PHE A 211 19.93 14.81 4.13
C PHE A 211 19.80 13.66 5.15
N GLU A 212 20.56 13.70 6.25
CA GLU A 212 20.44 12.71 7.33
C GLU A 212 19.07 12.73 8.00
N GLY A 213 18.56 13.92 8.33
CA GLY A 213 17.26 14.07 8.97
C GLY A 213 16.13 13.56 8.09
N VAL A 214 16.12 13.92 6.81
CA VAL A 214 15.08 13.46 5.87
C VAL A 214 15.19 11.95 5.62
N ASN A 215 16.41 11.38 5.53
CA ASN A 215 16.58 9.93 5.39
C ASN A 215 16.00 9.19 6.60
N THR A 216 16.21 9.71 7.82
CA THR A 216 15.63 9.14 9.05
C THR A 216 14.10 9.16 9.02
N ILE A 217 13.49 10.28 8.63
CA ILE A 217 12.03 10.40 8.49
C ILE A 217 11.49 9.34 7.53
N VAL A 218 12.07 9.25 6.32
CA VAL A 218 11.61 8.28 5.30
C VAL A 218 11.79 6.83 5.77
N VAL A 219 12.87 6.54 6.51
CA VAL A 219 13.08 5.21 7.10
C VAL A 219 11.98 4.87 8.12
N GLU A 220 11.60 5.80 8.99
CA GLU A 220 10.53 5.59 9.97
C GLU A 220 9.17 5.40 9.30
N GLU A 221 8.85 6.22 8.29
CA GLU A 221 7.61 6.08 7.53
C GLU A 221 7.53 4.78 6.75
N CYS A 222 8.61 4.37 6.08
CA CYS A 222 8.68 3.07 5.43
C CYS A 222 8.38 1.92 6.41
N ASN A 223 8.92 1.99 7.63
CA ASN A 223 8.63 1.00 8.66
C ASN A 223 7.15 0.99 9.06
N ALA A 224 6.51 2.16 9.17
CA ALA A 224 5.07 2.25 9.43
C ALA A 224 4.23 1.65 8.29
N VAL A 225 4.57 1.98 7.04
CA VAL A 225 3.90 1.45 5.85
C VAL A 225 4.06 -0.07 5.72
N ILE A 226 5.24 -0.62 6.02
CA ILE A 226 5.47 -2.07 6.04
C ILE A 226 4.58 -2.76 7.09
N LYS A 227 4.46 -2.19 8.30
CA LYS A 227 3.59 -2.72 9.36
C LYS A 227 2.11 -2.70 8.95
N LEU A 228 1.67 -1.63 8.28
CA LEU A 228 0.33 -1.55 7.72
C LEU A 228 0.08 -2.66 6.70
N LEU A 229 1.03 -2.88 5.78
CA LEU A 229 0.95 -3.96 4.79
C LEU A 229 0.89 -5.34 5.45
N GLU A 230 1.68 -5.59 6.48
CA GLU A 230 1.65 -6.85 7.23
C GLU A 230 0.28 -7.09 7.88
N ARG A 231 -0.36 -6.04 8.40
CA ARG A 231 -1.71 -6.11 8.95
C ARG A 231 -2.76 -6.40 7.86
N ILE A 232 -2.67 -5.72 6.71
CA ILE A 232 -3.56 -5.96 5.57
C ILE A 232 -3.42 -7.40 5.08
N LEU A 233 -2.19 -7.88 4.89
CA LEU A 233 -1.91 -9.24 4.42
C LEU A 233 -2.43 -10.31 5.39
N SER A 234 -2.31 -10.08 6.71
CA SER A 234 -2.87 -10.98 7.73
C SER A 234 -4.40 -11.04 7.67
N LEU A 235 -5.07 -9.89 7.49
CA LEU A 235 -6.52 -9.86 7.32
C LEU A 235 -6.97 -10.58 6.04
N LEU A 236 -6.28 -10.35 4.93
CA LEU A 236 -6.55 -11.03 3.66
C LEU A 236 -6.39 -12.55 3.79
N GLU A 237 -5.32 -13.01 4.46
CA GLU A 237 -5.11 -14.43 4.68
C GLU A 237 -6.25 -15.07 5.49
N ASN A 238 -6.74 -14.38 6.52
CA ASN A 238 -7.85 -14.87 7.34
C ASN A 238 -9.17 -14.92 6.56
N GLU A 239 -9.49 -13.88 5.78
CA GLU A 239 -10.71 -13.86 4.95
C GLU A 239 -10.67 -14.91 3.84
N ILE A 240 -9.52 -15.11 3.18
CA ILE A 240 -9.35 -16.14 2.16
C ILE A 240 -9.52 -17.55 2.77
N LYS A 241 -9.01 -17.80 3.98
CA LYS A 241 -9.19 -19.08 4.67
C LYS A 241 -10.64 -19.34 5.07
N LYS A 242 -11.39 -18.30 5.46
CA LYS A 242 -12.81 -18.40 5.82
C LYS A 242 -13.70 -18.77 4.63
N ASN A 243 -13.29 -18.38 3.42
CA ASN A 243 -14.02 -18.63 2.18
C ASN A 243 -13.70 -19.98 1.50
N ARG A 244 -12.75 -20.76 2.06
CA ARG A 244 -12.42 -22.12 1.62
C ARG A 244 -13.17 -23.16 2.43
#